data_AF-D8JAY3-F1
#
_entry.id   AF-D8JAY3-F1
#
_cell.length_a   1.000
_cell.length_b   1.000
_cell.length_c   1.000
_cell.angle_alpha   90.00
_cell.angle_beta   90.00
_cell.angle_gamma   90.00
#
_symmetry.space_group_name_H-M   'P 1'
#
loop_
_entity.id
_entity.type
_entity.pdbx_description
1 polymer ?
#
loop_
_entity_poly.entity_id
_entity_poly.type
_entity_poly.pdbx_seq_one_letter_code
_entity_poly.pdbx_strand_id
1 'polypeptide(L)'
;MGVFVVFGQAIDAVSTAVGVDILAVSEQVPLSRAVLNLAATLPTASIIGVGWLFVVLKLSLATGLVWVVATDSETTPLGTRLLFLAAGLAGFLPGVRNLVLYALA
;
A
#
# COMPACT_ATOMS: atom_id res chain seq x y z
N MET A 1 11.95 -8.49 -8.55
CA MET A 1 10.61 -7.92 -8.83
C MET A 1 9.65 -8.03 -7.65
N GLY A 2 9.63 -9.13 -6.88
CA GLY A 2 8.81 -9.20 -5.66
C GLY A 2 9.11 -8.08 -4.64
N VAL A 3 10.39 -7.72 -4.46
CA VAL A 3 10.78 -6.56 -3.63
C VAL A 3 10.12 -5.26 -4.11
N PHE A 4 10.01 -5.05 -5.43
CA PHE A 4 9.34 -3.88 -6.00
C PHE A 4 7.83 -3.86 -5.69
N VAL A 5 7.18 -5.03 -5.67
CA VAL A 5 5.78 -5.16 -5.25
C VAL A 5 5.61 -4.64 -3.82
N VAL A 6 6.40 -5.18 -2.89
CA VAL A 6 6.32 -4.81 -1.47
C VAL A 6 6.67 -3.34 -1.28
N PHE A 7 7.73 -2.86 -1.93
CA PHE A 7 8.15 -1.46 -1.84
C PHE A 7 7.11 -0.48 -2.36
N GLY A 8 6.55 -0.73 -3.55
CA GLY A 8 5.52 0.14 -4.14
C GLY A 8 4.26 0.20 -3.27
N GLN A 9 3.84 -0.95 -2.73
CA GLN A 9 2.69 -1.02 -1.83
C GLN A 9 2.98 -0.37 -0.47
N ALA A 10 4.22 -0.43 0.02
CA ALA A 10 4.64 0.22 1.26
C ALA A 10 4.61 1.75 1.14
N ILE A 11 5.14 2.32 0.04
CA ILE A 11 5.10 3.78 -0.19
C ILE A 11 3.64 4.26 -0.19
N ASP A 12 2.76 3.58 -0.93
CA ASP A 12 1.34 3.95 -0.95
C ASP A 12 0.74 3.92 0.45
N ALA A 13 0.87 2.79 1.14
CA ALA A 13 0.20 2.60 2.40
C ALA A 13 0.68 3.57 3.48
N VAL A 14 1.98 3.82 3.54
CA VAL A 14 2.57 4.78 4.49
C VAL A 14 2.18 6.21 4.11
N SER A 15 2.23 6.57 2.83
CA SER A 15 1.83 7.91 2.39
C SER A 15 0.35 8.19 2.68
N THR A 16 -0.55 7.24 2.43
CA THR A 16 -1.97 7.35 2.77
C THR A 16 -2.17 7.46 4.29
N ALA A 17 -1.48 6.62 5.08
CA ALA A 17 -1.57 6.69 6.54
C ALA A 17 -1.13 8.06 7.07
N VAL A 18 0.01 8.59 6.60
CA VAL A 18 0.49 9.93 6.95
C VAL A 18 -0.50 11.01 6.48
N GLY A 19 -1.01 10.89 5.26
CA GLY A 19 -2.00 11.81 4.71
C GLY A 19 -3.24 11.91 5.60
N VAL A 20 -3.78 10.78 6.04
CA VAL A 20 -5.00 10.71 6.85
C VAL A 20 -4.74 11.10 8.31
N ASP A 21 -3.75 10.48 8.95
CA ASP A 21 -3.55 10.61 10.41
C ASP A 21 -2.82 11.90 10.80
N ILE A 22 -1.93 12.43 9.93
CA ILE A 22 -1.08 13.59 10.25
C ILE A 22 -1.53 14.84 9.48
N LEU A 23 -1.82 14.69 8.19
CA LEU A 23 -2.15 15.83 7.31
C LEU A 23 -3.65 16.08 7.17
N ALA A 24 -4.50 15.29 7.84
CA ALA A 24 -5.96 15.36 7.80
C ALA A 24 -6.56 15.35 6.37
N VAL A 25 -5.88 14.70 5.42
CA VAL A 25 -6.33 14.51 4.04
C VAL A 25 -7.38 13.40 4.00
N SER A 26 -8.45 13.63 3.24
CA SER A 26 -9.48 12.61 3.00
C SER A 26 -9.06 11.63 1.90
N GLU A 27 -9.09 10.34 2.20
CA GLU A 27 -8.86 9.27 1.22
C GLU A 27 -10.00 9.21 0.19
N GLN A 28 -9.66 9.19 -1.10
CA GLN A 28 -10.63 9.24 -2.20
C GLN A 28 -11.03 7.86 -2.71
N VAL A 29 -10.14 6.87 -2.61
CA VAL A 29 -10.37 5.50 -3.10
C VAL A 29 -11.37 4.79 -2.19
N PRO A 30 -12.54 4.33 -2.70
CA PRO A 30 -13.60 3.77 -1.86
C PRO A 30 -13.17 2.59 -0.99
N LEU A 31 -12.38 1.67 -1.56
CA LEU A 31 -11.90 0.50 -0.83
C LEU A 31 -10.92 0.88 0.28
N SER A 32 -9.96 1.77 -0.01
CA SER A 32 -9.03 2.28 1.00
C SER A 32 -9.77 2.99 2.13
N ARG A 33 -10.75 3.84 1.79
CA ARG A 33 -11.59 4.53 2.77
C ARG A 33 -12.38 3.57 3.64
N ALA A 34 -12.92 2.48 3.08
CA ALA A 34 -13.64 1.48 3.86
C ALA A 34 -12.74 0.82 4.92
N VAL A 35 -11.48 0.52 4.57
CA VAL A 35 -10.49 -0.03 5.52
C VAL A 35 -10.16 0.98 6.62
N LEU A 36 -9.93 2.25 6.27
CA LEU A 36 -9.66 3.31 7.23
C LEU A 36 -10.85 3.56 8.17
N ASN A 37 -12.06 3.56 7.64
CA ASN A 37 -13.28 3.70 8.45
C ASN A 37 -13.47 2.51 9.41
N LEU A 38 -13.16 1.29 8.98
CA LEU A 38 -13.15 0.13 9.86
C LEU A 38 -12.10 0.31 10.97
N ALA A 39 -10.90 0.76 10.63
CA ALA A 39 -9.85 1.04 11.61
C ALA A 39 -10.29 2.09 12.63
N ALA A 40 -11.05 3.10 12.21
CA ALA A 40 -11.60 4.13 13.09
C ALA A 40 -12.57 3.60 14.15
N THR A 41 -13.22 2.44 13.92
CA THR A 41 -14.09 1.80 14.91
C THR A 41 -13.33 0.98 15.96
N LEU A 42 -12.03 0.77 15.76
CA LEU A 42 -11.20 -0.02 16.68
C LEU A 42 -10.69 0.85 17.83
N PRO A 43 -10.52 0.29 19.04
CA PRO A 43 -9.99 1.02 20.19
C PRO A 43 -8.54 1.47 20.00
N THR A 44 -7.84 0.91 19.01
CA THR A 44 -6.46 1.31 18.66
C THR A 44 -6.40 2.64 17.92
N ALA A 45 -7.52 3.13 17.36
CA ALA A 45 -7.56 4.37 16.59
C ALA A 45 -7.04 5.59 17.37
N SER A 46 -7.36 5.67 18.66
CA SER A 46 -6.92 6.76 19.55
C SER A 46 -5.45 6.65 19.98
N ILE A 47 -4.80 5.49 19.75
CA ILE A 47 -3.43 5.22 20.23
C ILE A 47 -2.44 5.34 19.08
N ILE A 48 -2.75 4.74 17.92
CA ILE A 48 -1.82 4.61 16.79
C ILE A 48 -2.40 5.13 15.45
N GLY A 49 -3.52 5.85 15.49
CA GLY A 49 -4.20 6.37 14.30
C GLY A 49 -5.06 5.31 13.60
N VAL A 50 -5.61 5.66 12.43
CA VAL A 50 -6.44 4.74 11.62
C VAL A 50 -5.68 4.14 10.45
N GLY A 51 -4.57 4.76 10.03
CA GLY A 51 -3.78 4.34 8.88
C GLY A 51 -3.05 3.01 9.05
N TRP A 52 -2.77 2.58 10.29
CA TRP A 52 -2.01 1.34 10.55
C TRP A 52 -2.64 0.09 9.92
N LEU A 53 -3.98 -0.02 9.94
CA LEU A 53 -4.68 -1.19 9.40
C LEU A 53 -4.50 -1.26 7.89
N PHE A 54 -4.51 -0.11 7.22
CA PHE A 54 -4.26 -0.02 5.78
C PHE A 54 -2.83 -0.44 5.44
N VAL A 55 -1.84 -0.03 6.23
CA VAL A 55 -0.43 -0.46 6.10
C VAL A 55 -0.29 -1.97 6.26
N VAL A 56 -0.85 -2.53 7.33
CA VAL A 56 -0.79 -3.98 7.59
C VAL A 56 -1.44 -4.76 6.44
N LEU A 57 -2.62 -4.32 5.98
CA LEU A 57 -3.33 -4.96 4.89
C LEU A 57 -2.52 -4.95 3.59
N LYS A 58 -2.00 -3.78 3.20
CA LYS A 58 -1.18 -3.60 1.99
C LYS A 58 0.06 -4.48 2.01
N LEU A 59 0.80 -4.49 3.11
CA LEU A 59 2.01 -5.30 3.25
C LEU A 59 1.71 -6.80 3.29
N SER A 60 0.61 -7.21 3.94
CA SER A 60 0.18 -8.60 3.97
C SER A 60 -0.21 -9.10 2.58
N LEU A 61 -0.97 -8.31 1.81
CA LEU A 61 -1.34 -8.64 0.44
C LEU A 61 -0.13 -8.66 -0.49
N ALA A 62 0.76 -7.67 -0.40
CA ALA A 62 1.95 -7.60 -1.23
C ALA A 62 2.91 -8.78 -0.96
N THR A 63 3.17 -9.06 0.31
CA THR A 63 4.05 -10.17 0.72
C THR A 63 3.42 -11.52 0.41
N GLY A 64 2.11 -11.67 0.66
CA GLY A 64 1.35 -12.86 0.31
C GLY A 64 1.35 -13.14 -1.20
N LEU A 65 1.16 -12.11 -2.03
CA LEU A 65 1.27 -12.23 -3.48
C LEU A 65 2.66 -12.72 -3.90
N VAL A 66 3.72 -12.11 -3.37
CA VAL A 66 5.10 -12.50 -3.67
C VAL A 66 5.37 -13.92 -3.21
N TRP A 67 4.85 -14.33 -2.05
CA TRP A 67 5.04 -15.67 -1.49
C TRP A 67 4.32 -16.75 -2.31
N VAL A 68 3.05 -16.54 -2.67
CA VAL A 68 2.26 -17.50 -3.47
C VAL A 68 2.82 -17.66 -4.89
N VAL A 69 3.29 -16.56 -5.48
CA VAL A 69 3.79 -16.52 -6.87
C VAL A 69 5.30 -16.77 -6.93
N ALA A 70 5.98 -16.92 -5.78
CA ALA A 70 7.42 -17.11 -5.72
C ALA A 70 7.83 -18.27 -6.65
N THR A 71 8.58 -17.92 -7.69
CA THR A 71 9.10 -18.82 -8.72
C THR A 71 10.60 -18.62 -8.78
N ASP A 72 11.31 -19.63 -9.28
CA ASP A 72 12.76 -19.56 -9.42
C ASP A 72 13.16 -18.38 -10.32
N SER A 73 14.19 -17.64 -9.91
CA SER A 73 14.51 -16.33 -10.53
C SER A 73 15.02 -16.47 -11.96
N GLU A 74 15.67 -17.59 -12.28
CA GLU A 74 16.24 -17.83 -13.62
C GLU A 74 15.19 -18.20 -14.66
N THR A 75 14.07 -18.80 -14.23
CA THR A 75 13.02 -19.32 -15.12
C THR A 75 11.70 -18.57 -14.99
N THR A 76 11.69 -17.42 -14.30
CA THR A 76 10.46 -16.65 -14.04
C THR A 76 9.76 -16.28 -15.37
N PRO A 77 8.53 -16.79 -15.61
CA PRO A 77 7.79 -16.51 -16.84
C PRO A 77 7.50 -15.03 -17.03
N LEU A 78 7.37 -14.58 -18.29
CA LEU A 78 7.04 -13.18 -18.60
C LEU A 78 5.75 -12.73 -17.89
N GLY A 79 4.73 -13.58 -17.84
CA GLY A 79 3.47 -13.30 -17.15
C GLY A 79 3.67 -12.96 -15.67
N THR A 80 4.53 -13.70 -14.96
CA THR A 80 4.87 -13.43 -13.57
C THR A 80 5.59 -12.09 -13.41
N ARG A 81 6.50 -11.76 -14.33
CA ARG A 81 7.19 -10.46 -14.32
C ARG A 81 6.22 -9.30 -14.52
N LEU A 82 5.28 -9.44 -15.46
CA LEU A 82 4.23 -8.43 -15.72
C LEU A 82 3.27 -8.29 -14.54
N LEU A 83 2.90 -9.40 -13.89
CA LEU A 83 2.08 -9.38 -12.68
C LEU A 83 2.77 -8.61 -11.55
N PHE A 84 4.04 -8.90 -11.28
CA PHE A 84 4.80 -8.16 -10.26
C PHE A 84 5.01 -6.69 -10.63
N LEU A 85 5.23 -6.38 -11.90
CA LEU A 85 5.31 -4.99 -12.34
C LEU A 85 3.98 -4.25 -12.10
N ALA A 86 2.86 -4.83 -12.53
CA ALA A 86 1.53 -4.26 -12.34
C ALA A 86 1.20 -4.09 -10.84
N ALA A 87 1.47 -5.11 -10.03
CA ALA A 87 1.22 -5.08 -8.60
C ALA A 87 2.08 -4.04 -7.88
N GLY A 88 3.36 -3.87 -8.26
CA GLY A 88 4.20 -2.82 -7.70
C GLY A 88 3.75 -1.42 -8.13
N LEU A 89 3.46 -1.22 -9.42
CA LEU A 89 2.98 0.06 -9.94
C LEU A 89 1.64 0.49 -9.34
N ALA A 90 0.74 -0.46 -9.07
CA ALA A 90 -0.56 -0.19 -8.46
C ALA A 90 -0.46 0.46 -7.07
N GLY A 91 0.65 0.24 -6.34
CA GLY A 91 0.95 1.00 -5.12
C GLY A 91 1.85 2.19 -5.40
N PHE A 92 2.93 1.99 -6.16
CA PHE A 92 3.94 3.01 -6.36
C PHE A 92 3.39 4.31 -6.97
N LEU A 93 2.49 4.24 -7.96
CA LEU A 93 1.93 5.44 -8.59
C LEU A 93 1.11 6.30 -7.61
N PRO A 94 0.07 5.76 -6.94
CA PRO A 94 -0.65 6.52 -5.90
C PRO A 94 0.26 7.04 -4.79
N GLY A 95 1.21 6.22 -4.33
CA GLY A 95 2.14 6.61 -3.27
C GLY A 95 3.04 7.78 -3.66
N VAL A 96 3.64 7.74 -4.85
CA VAL A 96 4.44 8.87 -5.38
C VAL A 96 3.56 10.11 -5.56
N ARG A 97 2.33 9.95 -6.08
CA ARG A 97 1.39 11.08 -6.20
C ARG A 97 1.14 11.73 -4.84
N ASN A 98 0.90 10.96 -3.79
CA ASN A 98 0.70 11.47 -2.44
C ASN A 98 1.95 12.21 -1.94
N LEU A 99 3.13 11.60 -2.04
CA LEU A 99 4.37 12.22 -1.61
C LEU A 99 4.65 13.54 -2.34
N VAL A 100 4.43 13.60 -3.65
CA VAL A 100 4.58 14.84 -4.44
C VAL A 100 3.58 15.90 -3.98
N LEU A 101 2.30 15.52 -3.79
CA LEU A 101 1.28 16.46 -3.32
C LEU A 101 1.62 17.02 -1.94
N TYR A 102 2.12 16.20 -1.02
CA TYR A 102 2.43 16.63 0.35
C TYR A 102 3.73 17.40 0.47
N ALA A 103 4.71 17.13 -0.39
CA ALA A 103 5.98 17.85 -0.40
C ALA A 103 5.88 19.25 -1.02
N LEU A 104 4.85 19.49 -1.85
CA LEU A 104 4.63 20.76 -2.55
C LEU A 104 3.49 21.60 -1.95
N ALA A 105 2.77 21.07 -0.96
CA ALA A 105 1.71 21.76 -0.23
C ALA A 105 2.29 22.56 0.94
#